data_AF-A0A6L6X2R9-F1
#
_entry.id   AF-A0A6L6X2R9-F1
#
_cell.length_a   1.000
_cell.length_b   1.000
_cell.length_c   1.000
_cell.angle_alpha   90.00
_cell.angle_beta   90.00
_cell.angle_gamma   90.00
#
_symmetry.space_group_name_H-M   'P 1'
#
loop_
_entity.id
_entity.type
_entity.pdbx_description
1 polymer ?
#
loop_
_entity_poly.entity_id
_entity_poly.type
_entity_poly.pdbx_seq_one_letter_code
_entity_poly.pdbx_strand_id
1 'polypeptide(L)'
;MRRNRPADKAGWTTLPAEGRQGDAPAFPLQLMTPREDALWADLWSRPQAVAWEALNQEYEVALFVRTLALVEQPEAKTDLQRVVRGYLDSLGLSVQGMLRNRWKVAPADEVEESSAPAPEAPRRRSARDRLKVVPRDEGA
;
A
#
# COMPACT_ATOMS: atom_id res chain seq x y z
N MET A 1 14.53 -8.04 14.41
CA MET A 1 13.38 -7.85 15.31
C MET A 1 12.46 -6.76 14.75
N ARG A 2 11.39 -7.15 14.04
CA ARG A 2 10.40 -6.22 13.45
C ARG A 2 9.37 -5.83 14.52
N ARG A 3 9.35 -4.56 14.93
CA ARG A 3 8.49 -4.03 16.00
C ARG A 3 7.23 -3.39 15.41
N ASN A 4 6.08 -4.01 15.72
CA ASN A 4 4.72 -3.44 15.79
C ASN A 4 4.30 -2.42 14.73
N ARG A 5 3.75 -2.91 13.60
CA ARG A 5 2.66 -2.19 12.92
C ARG A 5 1.37 -2.62 13.61
N PRO A 6 0.56 -1.70 14.18
CA PRO A 6 -0.76 -2.04 14.71
C PRO A 6 -1.52 -2.68 13.56
N ALA A 7 -1.87 -3.96 13.72
CA ALA A 7 -2.35 -4.83 12.66
C ALA A 7 -3.36 -4.10 11.75
N ASP A 8 -3.08 -4.15 10.44
CA ASP A 8 -4.06 -4.02 9.36
C ASP A 8 -5.40 -4.52 9.88
N LYS A 9 -6.37 -3.61 10.10
CA LYS A 9 -7.69 -3.96 10.66
C LYS A 9 -8.28 -5.09 9.82
N ALA A 10 -8.06 -6.32 10.29
CA ALA A 10 -8.32 -7.61 9.68
C ALA A 10 -8.32 -7.67 8.13
N GLY A 11 -7.22 -7.27 7.48
CA GLY A 11 -6.93 -7.67 6.09
C GLY A 11 -6.82 -6.57 5.04
N TRP A 12 -6.77 -5.29 5.42
CA TRP A 12 -6.49 -4.18 4.49
C TRP A 12 -5.04 -3.75 4.55
N THR A 13 -4.34 -3.74 3.41
CA THR A 13 -2.99 -3.17 3.29
C THR A 13 -3.06 -1.66 3.08
N THR A 14 -2.30 -0.90 3.87
CA THR A 14 -2.19 0.55 3.74
C THR A 14 -0.93 0.91 2.94
N LEU A 15 -1.10 1.57 1.80
CA LEU A 15 -0.03 2.02 0.90
C LEU A 15 0.36 3.48 1.21
N PRO A 16 1.63 3.87 1.09
CA PRO A 16 2.08 5.23 1.37
C PRO A 16 1.52 6.23 0.34
N ALA A 17 1.08 7.40 0.79
CA ALA A 17 0.46 8.41 -0.08
C ALA A 17 1.46 9.02 -1.06
N GLU A 18 2.72 9.12 -0.64
CA GLU A 18 3.86 9.67 -1.37
C GLU A 18 4.32 8.75 -2.50
N GLY A 19 3.79 7.53 -2.56
CA GLY A 19 4.20 6.54 -3.53
C GLY A 19 5.41 5.71 -3.12
N ARG A 20 5.91 4.90 -4.07
CA ARG A 20 7.15 4.14 -3.88
C ARG A 20 8.35 5.10 -4.03
N GLN A 21 9.32 4.95 -3.13
CA GLN A 21 10.54 5.73 -3.14
C GLN A 21 11.62 5.08 -4.01
N GLY A 22 12.47 5.89 -4.64
CA GLY A 22 13.58 5.46 -5.48
C GLY A 22 13.22 5.23 -6.95
N ASP A 23 14.23 4.93 -7.75
CA ASP A 23 14.08 4.77 -9.20
C ASP A 23 13.22 3.54 -9.54
N ALA A 24 12.49 3.62 -10.65
CA ALA A 24 11.78 2.48 -11.21
C ALA A 24 12.75 1.32 -11.50
N PRO A 25 12.36 0.07 -11.26
CA PRO A 25 13.20 -1.08 -11.59
C PRO A 25 13.46 -1.15 -13.10
N ALA A 26 14.47 -1.92 -13.49
CA ALA A 26 14.78 -2.13 -14.90
C ALA A 26 13.56 -2.72 -15.63
N PHE A 27 13.21 -2.13 -16.78
CA PHE A 27 12.09 -2.60 -17.59
C PHE A 27 12.39 -4.02 -18.11
N PRO A 28 11.57 -5.05 -17.79
CA PRO A 28 11.93 -6.43 -18.03
C PRO A 28 11.66 -6.91 -19.47
N LEU A 29 10.91 -6.14 -20.27
CA LEU A 29 10.59 -6.52 -21.65
C LEU A 29 11.63 -5.97 -22.64
N GLN A 30 11.80 -6.67 -23.75
CA GLN A 30 12.66 -6.23 -24.84
C GLN A 30 12.05 -5.03 -25.57
N LEU A 31 12.93 -4.17 -26.12
CA LEU A 31 12.58 -3.05 -27.02
C LEU A 31 11.60 -2.05 -26.39
N MET A 32 12.00 -1.45 -25.26
CA MET A 32 11.21 -0.40 -24.62
C MET A 32 11.07 0.82 -25.53
N THR A 33 9.84 1.31 -25.71
CA THR A 33 9.58 2.55 -26.45
C THR A 33 9.62 3.78 -25.52
N PRO A 34 9.83 5.01 -26.03
CA PRO A 34 9.79 6.22 -25.21
C PRO A 34 8.46 6.42 -24.48
N ARG A 35 7.34 5.96 -25.07
CA ARG A 35 6.03 6.04 -24.42
C ARG A 35 5.92 5.04 -23.27
N GLU A 36 6.45 3.83 -23.45
CA GLU A 36 6.51 2.83 -22.39
C GLU A 36 7.39 3.30 -21.23
N ASP A 37 8.53 3.94 -21.51
CA ASP A 37 9.42 4.53 -20.49
C ASP A 37 8.69 5.54 -19.60
N ALA A 38 8.00 6.50 -20.22
CA ALA A 38 7.23 7.52 -19.50
C ALA A 38 6.12 6.90 -18.63
N LEU A 39 5.39 5.91 -19.16
CA LEU A 39 4.35 5.20 -18.42
C LEU A 39 4.93 4.35 -17.28
N TRP A 40 6.08 3.72 -17.50
CA TRP A 40 6.76 2.90 -16.51
C TRP A 40 7.24 3.75 -15.33
N ALA A 41 7.91 4.86 -15.60
CA ALA A 41 8.34 5.81 -14.58
C ALA A 41 7.15 6.35 -13.76
N ASP A 42 6.07 6.76 -14.43
CA ASP A 42 4.86 7.25 -13.76
C ASP A 42 4.24 6.17 -12.85
N LEU A 43 4.04 4.95 -13.36
CA LEU A 43 3.42 3.88 -12.58
C LEU A 43 4.25 3.49 -11.36
N TRP A 44 5.57 3.39 -11.50
CA TRP A 44 6.45 3.03 -10.39
C TRP A 44 6.60 4.12 -9.34
N SER A 45 6.16 5.35 -9.62
CA SER A 45 6.06 6.40 -8.60
C SER A 45 4.82 6.27 -7.72
N ARG A 46 3.84 5.42 -8.07
CA ARG A 46 2.53 5.37 -7.39
C ARG A 46 2.55 4.55 -6.08
N PRO A 47 1.59 4.77 -5.17
CA PRO A 47 1.44 3.98 -3.94
C PRO A 47 1.40 2.47 -4.16
N GLN A 48 0.73 2.03 -5.23
CA GLN A 48 0.56 0.62 -5.59
C GLN A 48 1.89 -0.07 -5.91
N ALA A 49 2.90 0.68 -6.36
CA ALA A 49 4.20 0.13 -6.74
C ALA A 49 4.92 -0.54 -5.56
N VAL A 50 4.67 -0.09 -4.32
CA VAL A 50 5.17 -0.77 -3.11
C VAL A 50 4.63 -2.19 -3.00
N ALA A 51 3.35 -2.39 -3.36
CA ALA A 51 2.74 -3.71 -3.34
C ALA A 51 3.25 -4.57 -4.51
N TRP A 52 3.40 -4.00 -5.71
CA TRP A 52 3.93 -4.72 -6.86
C TRP A 52 5.36 -5.22 -6.61
N GLU A 53 6.22 -4.40 -6.03
CA GLU A 53 7.58 -4.78 -5.62
C GLU A 53 7.57 -5.92 -4.59
N ALA A 54 6.72 -5.80 -3.55
CA ALA A 54 6.60 -6.84 -2.53
C ALA A 54 6.10 -8.19 -3.08
N LEU A 55 5.38 -8.15 -4.21
CA LEU A 55 4.81 -9.32 -4.89
C LEU A 55 5.63 -9.78 -6.11
N ASN A 56 6.73 -9.09 -6.45
CA ASN A 56 7.53 -9.33 -7.67
C ASN A 56 6.69 -9.29 -8.96
N GLN A 57 5.86 -8.25 -9.11
CA GLN A 57 4.95 -8.08 -10.24
C GLN A 57 5.52 -7.19 -11.36
N GLU A 58 6.83 -7.07 -11.47
CA GLU A 58 7.48 -6.20 -12.46
C GLU A 58 7.06 -6.56 -13.89
N TYR A 59 6.93 -7.86 -14.18
CA TYR A 59 6.59 -8.32 -15.51
C TYR A 59 5.14 -8.01 -15.88
N GLU A 60 4.20 -8.17 -14.94
CA GLU A 60 2.79 -7.85 -15.11
C GLU A 60 2.57 -6.35 -15.33
N VAL A 61 3.26 -5.50 -14.56
CA VAL A 61 3.23 -4.05 -14.75
C VAL A 61 3.80 -3.69 -16.12
N ALA A 62 4.86 -4.37 -16.59
CA ALA A 62 5.48 -4.08 -17.87
C ALA A 62 4.56 -4.47 -19.05
N LEU A 63 3.88 -5.62 -18.95
CA LEU A 63 2.86 -6.02 -19.91
C LEU A 63 1.67 -5.06 -19.93
N PHE A 64 1.26 -4.54 -18.77
CA PHE A 64 0.25 -3.50 -18.70
C PHE A 64 0.70 -2.22 -19.41
N VAL A 65 1.90 -1.72 -19.13
CA VAL A 65 2.48 -0.53 -19.79
C VAL A 65 2.50 -0.68 -21.30
N ARG A 66 2.99 -1.82 -21.80
CA ARG A 66 3.01 -2.13 -23.23
C ARG A 66 1.62 -2.13 -23.84
N THR A 67 0.67 -2.79 -23.17
CA THR A 67 -0.72 -2.86 -23.65
C THR A 67 -1.37 -1.48 -23.64
N LEU A 68 -1.11 -0.66 -22.62
CA LEU A 68 -1.63 0.70 -22.50
C LEU A 68 -1.09 1.60 -23.62
N ALA A 69 0.22 1.56 -23.88
CA ALA A 69 0.85 2.31 -24.97
C ALA A 69 0.27 1.94 -26.35
N LEU A 70 -0.10 0.66 -26.55
CA LEU A 70 -0.79 0.20 -27.76
C LEU A 70 -2.24 0.71 -27.84
N VAL A 71 -2.96 0.74 -26.71
CA VAL A 71 -4.36 1.20 -26.66
C VAL A 71 -4.49 2.71 -26.89
N GLU A 72 -3.46 3.49 -26.57
CA GLU A 72 -3.43 4.93 -26.81
C GLU A 72 -3.32 5.31 -28.30
N GLN A 73 -2.96 4.37 -29.17
CA GLN A 73 -2.86 4.64 -30.61
C GLN A 73 -4.26 4.82 -31.24
N PRO A 74 -4.43 5.72 -32.22
CA PRO A 74 -5.73 5.96 -32.86
C PRO A 74 -6.37 4.71 -33.48
N GLU A 75 -5.55 3.79 -33.99
CA GLU A 75 -5.97 2.55 -34.65
C GLU A 75 -5.96 1.34 -33.70
N ALA A 76 -5.95 1.57 -32.38
CA ALA A 76 -5.92 0.50 -31.40
C ALA A 76 -7.13 -0.45 -31.54
N LYS A 77 -6.85 -1.75 -31.47
CA LYS A 77 -7.89 -2.79 -31.50
C LYS A 77 -8.71 -2.72 -30.21
N THR A 78 -10.04 -2.69 -30.34
CA THR A 78 -10.99 -2.60 -29.21
C THR A 78 -10.79 -3.72 -28.17
N ASP A 79 -10.38 -4.91 -28.58
CA ASP A 79 -10.14 -6.04 -27.67
C ASP A 79 -9.02 -5.75 -26.65
N LEU A 80 -8.04 -4.91 -27.00
CA LEU A 80 -6.98 -4.51 -26.08
C LEU A 80 -7.52 -3.70 -24.90
N GLN A 81 -8.62 -2.95 -25.07
CA GLN A 81 -9.26 -2.22 -23.97
C GLN A 81 -9.78 -3.15 -22.88
N ARG A 82 -10.26 -4.35 -23.26
CA ARG A 82 -10.68 -5.39 -22.31
C ARG A 82 -9.49 -5.91 -21.51
N VAL A 83 -8.36 -6.14 -22.17
CA VAL A 83 -7.12 -6.59 -21.52
C VAL A 83 -6.61 -5.53 -20.54
N VAL A 84 -6.57 -4.26 -20.95
CA VAL A 84 -6.20 -3.12 -20.08
C VAL A 84 -7.08 -3.07 -18.83
N ARG A 85 -8.40 -3.24 -18.97
CA ARG A 85 -9.30 -3.26 -17.80
C ARG A 85 -8.95 -4.38 -16.82
N GLY A 86 -8.66 -5.58 -17.33
CA GLY A 86 -8.23 -6.70 -16.49
C GLY A 86 -6.95 -6.40 -15.71
N TYR A 87 -5.96 -5.76 -16.35
CA TYR A 87 -4.76 -5.29 -15.67
C TYR A 87 -5.04 -4.20 -14.63
N LEU A 88 -5.89 -3.22 -14.94
CA LEU A 88 -6.25 -2.17 -13.98
C LEU A 88 -6.85 -2.76 -12.69
N ASP A 89 -7.70 -3.78 -12.82
CA ASP A 89 -8.27 -4.46 -11.67
C ASP A 89 -7.23 -5.30 -10.92
N SER A 90 -6.41 -6.09 -11.64
CA SER A 90 -5.39 -6.95 -11.03
C SER A 90 -4.32 -6.14 -10.28
N LEU A 91 -3.83 -5.06 -10.89
CA LEU A 91 -2.78 -4.21 -10.37
C LEU A 91 -3.28 -3.18 -9.34
N GLY A 92 -4.57 -3.19 -8.98
CA GLY A 92 -5.12 -2.24 -8.01
C GLY A 92 -5.12 -0.78 -8.49
N LEU A 93 -5.17 -0.56 -9.81
CA LEU A 93 -5.24 0.78 -10.41
C LEU A 93 -6.68 1.27 -10.60
N SER A 94 -7.66 0.36 -10.57
CA SER A 94 -9.08 0.70 -10.52
C SER A 94 -9.60 0.70 -9.08
N VAL A 95 -10.74 1.36 -8.85
CA VAL A 95 -11.45 1.31 -7.55
C VAL A 95 -11.78 -0.15 -7.17
N GLN A 96 -12.22 -0.96 -8.13
CA GLN A 96 -12.54 -2.37 -7.89
C GLN A 96 -11.29 -3.19 -7.57
N GLY A 97 -10.18 -2.91 -8.24
CA GLY A 97 -8.89 -3.53 -7.96
C GLY A 97 -8.39 -3.21 -6.54
N MET A 98 -8.46 -1.94 -6.14
CA MET A 98 -8.13 -1.52 -4.78
C MET A 98 -8.97 -2.26 -3.74
N LEU A 99 -10.29 -2.36 -3.95
CA LEU A 99 -11.18 -3.09 -3.04
C LEU A 99 -10.86 -4.60 -3.00
N ARG A 100 -10.62 -5.22 -4.16
CA ARG A 100 -10.34 -6.66 -4.28
C ARG A 100 -9.02 -7.04 -3.63
N ASN A 101 -7.99 -6.25 -3.85
CA ASN A 101 -6.67 -6.43 -3.24
C ASN A 101 -6.65 -6.00 -1.77
N ARG A 102 -7.74 -5.38 -1.30
CA ARG A 102 -7.88 -4.78 0.03
C ARG A 102 -6.78 -3.76 0.28
N TRP A 103 -6.51 -2.93 -0.73
CA TRP A 103 -5.55 -1.85 -0.65
C TRP A 103 -6.26 -0.53 -0.39
N LYS A 104 -5.63 0.30 0.43
CA LYS A 104 -6.03 1.69 0.64
C LYS A 104 -4.79 2.56 0.69
N VAL A 105 -4.89 3.80 0.22
CA VAL A 105 -3.79 4.78 0.33
C VAL A 105 -3.92 5.50 1.67
N ALA A 106 -2.79 5.76 2.34
CA ALA A 106 -2.74 6.57 3.54
C ALA A 106 -3.27 8.00 3.25
N PRO A 107 -3.88 8.68 4.25
CA PRO A 107 -4.19 10.10 4.11
C PRO A 107 -2.89 10.92 3.99
N ALA A 108 -2.89 11.93 3.11
CA ALA A 108 -1.72 12.76 2.80
C ALA A 108 -1.20 13.61 3.99
N ASP A 109 -1.97 13.73 5.07
CA ASP A 109 -1.63 14.55 6.24
C ASP A 109 -1.04 13.74 7.42
N GLU A 110 -0.87 12.42 7.27
CA GLU A 110 -0.16 11.59 8.26
C GLU A 110 1.27 11.32 7.81
N VAL A 111 2.04 12.40 7.68
CA VAL A 111 3.50 12.33 7.71
C VAL A 111 3.89 11.96 9.14
N GLU A 112 3.85 10.67 9.48
CA GLU A 112 4.62 10.21 10.64
C GLU A 112 6.09 10.31 10.26
N GLU A 113 6.64 11.48 10.60
CA GLU A 113 8.05 11.78 10.70
C GLU A 113 8.71 10.68 11.55
N SER A 114 9.23 9.66 10.86
CA SER A 114 10.01 8.61 11.48
C SER A 114 11.34 9.22 11.94
N SER A 115 11.37 9.78 13.16
CA SER A 115 12.51 9.81 14.08
C SER A 115 12.28 10.72 15.30
N ALA A 116 11.63 10.20 16.35
CA ALA A 116 11.99 10.46 17.76
C ALA A 116 11.17 9.55 18.69
N PRO A 117 11.75 8.99 19.77
CA PRO A 117 10.96 8.24 20.75
C PRO A 117 10.10 9.20 21.57
N ALA A 118 8.77 9.12 21.40
CA ALA A 118 7.82 9.82 22.25
C ALA A 118 7.86 9.28 23.69
N PRO A 119 7.74 10.15 24.72
CA PRO A 119 7.79 9.71 26.12
C PRO A 119 6.58 8.86 26.49
N GLU A 120 6.84 7.84 27.31
CA GLU A 120 5.87 6.83 27.75
C GLU A 120 4.66 7.48 28.45
N ALA A 121 3.47 7.30 27.87
CA ALA A 121 2.23 7.78 28.47
C ALA A 121 1.94 7.06 29.80
N PRO A 122 1.47 7.76 30.84
CA PRO A 122 1.30 7.17 32.16
C PRO A 122 0.23 6.06 32.14
N ARG A 123 0.60 4.89 32.69
CA ARG A 123 -0.28 3.72 32.82
C ARG A 123 -1.56 4.10 33.57
N ARG A 124 -2.72 3.90 32.93
CA ARG A 124 -4.04 4.08 33.57
C ARG A 124 -4.22 3.05 34.69
N ARG A 125 -4.52 3.53 35.91
CA ARG A 125 -4.74 2.68 37.08
C ARG A 125 -5.94 1.74 36.86
N SER A 126 -5.68 0.44 36.96
CA SER A 126 -6.68 -0.60 36.75
C SER A 126 -7.71 -0.64 37.88
N ALA A 127 -8.86 -1.26 37.65
CA ALA A 127 -9.92 -1.38 38.64
C ALA A 127 -9.49 -2.14 39.93
N ARG A 128 -8.46 -2.99 39.85
CA ARG A 128 -7.89 -3.69 41.01
C ARG A 128 -7.18 -2.77 41.99
N ASP A 129 -6.69 -1.63 41.51
CA ASP A 129 -5.95 -0.64 42.31
C ASP A 129 -6.87 0.17 43.26
N ARG A 130 -8.19 0.03 43.09
CA ARG A 130 -9.21 0.79 43.84
C ARG A 130 -9.82 0.02 45.00
N LEU A 131 -9.52 -1.27 45.15
CA LEU A 131 -10.10 -2.09 46.21
C LEU A 131 -9.16 -2.09 47.42
N LYS A 132 -9.43 -1.24 48.41
CA LYS A 132 -8.74 -1.26 49.70
C LYS A 132 -9.46 -2.23 50.62
N VAL A 133 -8.80 -3.33 51.00
CA VAL A 133 -9.31 -4.30 51.98
C VAL A 133 -9.29 -3.64 53.36
N VAL A 134 -10.45 -3.56 54.01
CA VAL A 134 -10.57 -3.14 55.41
C VAL A 134 -10.37 -4.39 56.28
N PRO A 135 -9.41 -4.41 57.23
CA PRO A 135 -9.29 -5.49 58.19
C PRO A 135 -10.54 -5.54 59.07
N ARG A 136 -11.06 -6.74 59.31
CA ARG A 136 -12.03 -6.98 60.38
C ARG A 136 -11.25 -6.98 61.69
N ASP A 137 -11.35 -5.90 62.47
CA ASP A 137 -10.91 -5.91 63.85
C ASP A 137 -11.90 -6.76 64.68
N GLU A 138 -11.34 -7.78 65.33
CA GLU A 138 -11.97 -8.54 66.39
C GLU A 138 -12.16 -7.62 67.61
N GLY A 139 -13.41 -7.45 68.03
CA GLY A 139 -13.78 -6.78 69.28
C GLY A 139 -14.25 -7.83 70.28
N ALA A 140 -13.55 -7.89 71.41
CA ALA A 140 -13.75 -8.76 72.57
C ALA A 140 -15.09 -8.58 73.28
#